data_AF-A0A5Q4YX60-F1
#
_entry.id   AF-A0A5Q4YX60-F1
#
_cell.length_a   1.000
_cell.length_b   1.000
_cell.length_c   1.000
_cell.angle_alpha   90.00
_cell.angle_beta   90.00
_cell.angle_gamma   90.00
#
_symmetry.space_group_name_H-M   'P 1'
#
loop_
_entity.id
_entity.type
_entity.pdbx_description
1 polymer ?
#
loop_
_entity_poly.entity_id
_entity_poly.type
_entity_poly.pdbx_seq_one_letter_code
_entity_poly.pdbx_strand_id
1 'polypeptide(L)'
;MMRSVSVYQDLISHYYLGAFLLRAALPSGVSFKAPIFFASVLSICTVVPAAPDSLFRLLIDPEKCTVEEVEYSGKFAGPNGAYELIGCENIETILTEQSDWLYVDEEGKRQRPMQHAFFTPLFPYEPLLGRALVVGGSGPDGEETPATLTVDAVRSGIQWEQEEKS
;
A
#
# COMPACT_ATOMS: atom_id res chain seq x y z
N MET A 1 -23.81 16.17 -6.32
CA MET A 1 -23.28 17.48 -6.78
C MET A 1 -23.07 18.38 -5.56
N MET A 2 -21.91 18.31 -4.88
CA MET A 2 -21.38 19.34 -3.96
C MET A 2 -20.09 18.84 -3.29
N ARG A 3 -18.98 19.45 -3.72
CA ARG A 3 -17.86 19.99 -2.92
C ARG A 3 -17.22 19.11 -1.83
N SER A 4 -16.11 18.45 -2.18
CA SER A 4 -14.99 18.25 -1.25
C SER A 4 -14.11 19.50 -1.27
N VAL A 5 -13.80 20.04 -0.10
CA VAL A 5 -12.87 21.15 0.13
C VAL A 5 -12.00 20.77 1.31
N SER A 6 -10.71 21.14 1.23
CA SER A 6 -9.75 21.27 2.35
C SER A 6 -9.10 19.96 2.82
N VAL A 7 -7.79 19.82 3.03
CA VAL A 7 -6.65 20.75 3.15
C VAL A 7 -5.39 19.93 2.79
N TYR A 8 -4.52 20.44 1.93
CA TYR A 8 -3.08 20.15 2.01
C TYR A 8 -2.33 21.45 1.69
N GLN A 9 -2.29 22.33 2.68
CA GLN A 9 -1.19 23.26 2.85
C GLN A 9 -0.19 22.55 3.74
N ASP A 10 1.00 22.30 3.20
CA ASP A 10 2.30 22.21 3.89
C ASP A 10 3.16 21.18 3.18
N LEU A 11 3.90 21.62 2.17
CA LEU A 11 5.19 21.05 1.74
C LEU A 11 5.78 21.88 0.58
N ILE A 12 5.90 23.20 0.79
CA ILE A 12 6.83 24.02 0.00
C ILE A 12 7.62 24.89 0.99
N SER A 13 8.54 24.28 1.73
CA SER A 13 9.47 25.07 2.55
C SER A 13 10.91 24.54 2.58
N HIS A 14 11.30 23.63 1.68
CA HIS A 14 12.65 23.03 1.72
C HIS A 14 13.45 23.05 0.41
N TYR A 15 13.05 23.83 -0.62
CA TYR A 15 13.83 23.98 -1.86
C TYR A 15 14.23 25.42 -2.23
N TYR A 16 14.41 26.30 -1.24
CA TYR A 16 15.03 27.62 -1.45
C TYR A 16 16.14 27.94 -0.43
N LEU A 17 16.96 26.95 -0.09
CA LEU A 17 18.19 27.16 0.68
C LEU A 17 19.44 26.76 -0.12
N GLY A 18 19.48 27.11 -1.41
CA GLY A 18 20.57 26.72 -2.32
C GLY A 18 21.09 27.82 -3.23
N ALA A 19 20.86 29.11 -2.92
CA ALA A 19 21.29 30.21 -3.79
C ALA A 19 21.91 31.43 -3.06
N PHE A 20 22.38 31.27 -1.81
CA PHE A 20 22.92 32.40 -1.04
C PHE A 20 24.38 32.28 -0.57
N LEU A 21 25.11 31.24 -0.97
CA LEU A 21 26.52 31.06 -0.58
C LEU A 21 27.45 30.82 -1.77
N LEU A 22 27.40 31.71 -2.77
CA LEU A 22 28.48 31.83 -3.75
C LEU A 22 28.76 33.29 -4.08
N ARG A 23 29.14 34.07 -3.06
CA ARG A 23 29.61 35.45 -3.26
C ARG A 23 30.76 35.80 -2.33
N ALA A 24 31.85 35.04 -2.45
CA ALA A 24 33.12 35.39 -1.81
C ALA A 24 34.31 34.86 -2.63
N ALA A 25 34.52 35.40 -3.83
CA ALA A 25 35.83 35.45 -4.50
C ALA A 25 35.67 36.09 -5.89
N LEU A 26 35.42 37.40 -5.96
CA LEU A 26 35.66 38.16 -7.20
C LEU A 26 36.40 39.45 -6.88
N PRO A 27 37.47 39.77 -7.64
CA PRO A 27 38.25 40.99 -7.44
C PRO A 27 37.42 42.24 -7.74
N SER A 28 37.69 43.29 -6.97
CA SER A 28 37.09 44.62 -7.06
C SER A 28 37.29 45.22 -8.47
N GLY A 29 36.20 45.46 -9.20
CA GLY A 29 36.26 46.29 -10.42
C GLY A 29 35.24 46.03 -11.53
N VAL A 30 34.34 45.05 -11.44
CA VAL A 30 33.40 44.75 -12.54
C VAL A 30 31.97 45.17 -12.17
N SER A 31 31.49 46.22 -12.84
CA SER A 31 30.09 46.67 -12.79
C SER A 31 29.24 45.78 -13.69
N PHE A 32 28.46 44.88 -13.09
CA PHE A 32 27.52 44.01 -13.81
C PHE A 32 26.13 44.66 -13.81
N LYS A 33 25.71 45.24 -14.95
CA LYS A 33 24.31 45.62 -15.18
C LYS A 33 23.52 44.33 -15.46
N ALA A 34 22.82 43.82 -14.46
CA ALA A 34 21.91 42.69 -14.64
C ALA A 34 20.58 43.19 -15.26
N PRO A 35 20.08 42.58 -16.36
CA PRO A 35 18.74 42.85 -16.84
C PRO A 35 17.70 42.20 -15.94
N ILE A 36 16.73 42.99 -15.51
CA ILE A 36 15.54 42.55 -14.77
C ILE A 36 14.67 41.75 -15.76
N PHE A 37 14.80 40.43 -15.76
CA PHE A 37 13.86 39.55 -16.46
C PHE A 37 12.67 39.27 -15.53
N PHE A 38 11.52 39.83 -15.88
CA PHE A 38 10.22 39.45 -15.32
C PHE A 38 9.97 37.98 -15.68
N ALA A 39 10.18 37.08 -14.71
CA ALA A 39 9.74 35.70 -14.84
C ALA A 39 8.22 35.65 -14.62
N SER A 40 7.46 35.61 -15.70
CA SER A 40 6.05 35.20 -15.65
C SER A 40 6.00 33.81 -15.04
N VAL A 41 5.44 33.73 -13.83
CA VAL A 41 5.11 32.47 -13.16
C VAL A 41 3.96 31.84 -13.96
N LEU A 42 4.31 31.05 -14.97
CA LEU A 42 3.40 30.10 -15.58
C LEU A 42 3.03 29.10 -14.48
N SER A 43 1.86 29.31 -13.88
CA SER A 43 1.20 28.32 -13.03
C SER A 43 0.84 27.14 -13.92
N ILE A 44 1.77 26.20 -14.05
CA ILE A 44 1.51 24.90 -14.63
C ILE A 44 0.65 24.19 -13.60
N CYS A 45 -0.67 24.19 -13.82
CA CYS A 45 -1.57 23.28 -13.13
C CYS A 45 -1.15 21.87 -13.55
N THR A 46 -0.24 21.26 -12.78
CA THR A 46 0.05 19.84 -12.91
C THR A 46 -1.23 19.12 -12.49
N VAL A 47 -1.96 18.62 -13.47
CA VAL A 47 -3.01 17.64 -13.26
C VAL A 47 -2.32 16.45 -12.59
N VAL A 48 -2.49 16.33 -11.28
CA VAL A 48 -2.08 15.13 -10.56
C VAL A 48 -2.94 14.01 -11.14
N PRO A 49 -2.35 12.99 -11.80
CA PRO A 49 -3.14 11.86 -12.27
C PRO A 49 -3.85 11.26 -11.06
N ALA A 50 -5.17 11.06 -11.18
CA ALA A 50 -5.93 10.33 -10.17
C ALA A 50 -5.17 9.02 -9.88
N ALA A 51 -4.89 8.76 -8.61
CA ALA A 51 -4.25 7.52 -8.18
C ALA A 51 -5.02 6.35 -8.81
N PRO A 52 -4.32 5.29 -9.30
CA PRO A 52 -4.98 4.19 -9.98
C PRO A 52 -6.14 3.67 -9.12
N ASP A 53 -7.36 3.82 -9.62
CA ASP A 53 -8.63 3.77 -8.87
C ASP A 53 -8.94 2.39 -8.23
N SER A 54 -8.09 1.39 -8.42
CA SER A 54 -8.22 0.05 -7.83
C SER A 54 -6.85 -0.60 -7.66
N LEU A 55 -6.42 -0.79 -6.42
CA LEU A 55 -5.20 -1.55 -6.13
C LEU A 55 -5.55 -3.03 -6.07
N PHE A 56 -4.97 -3.82 -6.98
CA PHE A 56 -5.13 -5.28 -6.94
C PHE A 56 -4.35 -5.87 -5.75
N ARG A 57 -4.97 -6.88 -5.12
CA ARG A 57 -4.48 -7.60 -3.94
C ARG A 57 -4.66 -9.08 -4.12
N LEU A 58 -3.92 -9.89 -3.36
CA LEU A 58 -4.01 -11.34 -3.49
C LEU A 58 -4.87 -11.90 -2.36
N LEU A 59 -6.03 -12.46 -2.71
CA LEU A 59 -6.91 -13.16 -1.78
C LEU A 59 -6.54 -14.64 -1.76
N ILE A 60 -6.25 -15.15 -0.58
CA ILE A 60 -6.04 -16.56 -0.30
C ILE A 60 -7.35 -17.14 0.23
N ASP A 61 -7.90 -18.12 -0.47
CA ASP A 61 -9.15 -18.79 -0.10
C ASP A 61 -8.90 -20.29 0.13
N PRO A 62 -8.80 -20.74 1.40
CA PRO A 62 -8.58 -22.15 1.71
C PRO A 62 -9.82 -23.02 1.55
N GLU A 63 -11.02 -22.44 1.42
CA GLU A 63 -12.23 -23.20 1.09
C GLU A 63 -12.18 -23.65 -0.37
N LYS A 64 -11.77 -22.76 -1.27
CA LYS A 64 -11.62 -23.04 -2.70
C LYS A 64 -10.24 -23.54 -3.11
N CYS A 65 -9.25 -23.44 -2.22
CA CYS A 65 -7.82 -23.66 -2.49
C CYS A 65 -7.31 -22.80 -3.67
N THR A 66 -7.67 -21.52 -3.64
CA THR A 66 -7.31 -20.54 -4.68
C THR A 66 -6.52 -19.38 -4.11
N VAL A 67 -5.68 -18.80 -4.98
CA VAL A 67 -5.09 -17.47 -4.79
C VAL A 67 -5.51 -16.64 -6.00
N GLU A 68 -6.19 -15.53 -5.78
CA GLU A 68 -6.75 -14.71 -6.85
C GLU A 68 -6.49 -13.22 -6.63
N GLU A 69 -6.41 -12.48 -7.75
CA GLU A 69 -6.36 -11.02 -7.69
C GLU A 69 -7.75 -10.46 -7.44
N VAL A 70 -7.89 -9.63 -6.41
CA VAL A 70 -9.13 -8.96 -6.05
C VAL A 70 -8.94 -7.45 -6.02
N GLU A 71 -10.02 -6.75 -6.33
CA GLU A 71 -10.09 -5.30 -6.13
C GLU A 71 -10.18 -5.01 -4.63
N TYR A 72 -9.32 -4.10 -4.16
CA TYR A 72 -9.31 -3.67 -2.77
C TYR A 72 -9.40 -2.15 -2.69
N SER A 73 -10.27 -1.69 -1.79
CA SER A 73 -10.57 -0.27 -1.61
C SER A 73 -9.50 0.53 -0.86
N GLY A 74 -8.44 -0.12 -0.35
CA GLY A 74 -7.45 0.51 0.54
C GLY A 74 -8.00 0.78 1.95
N LYS A 75 -9.10 0.14 2.33
CA LYS A 75 -9.79 0.36 3.61
C LYS A 75 -10.13 -0.97 4.26
N PHE A 76 -10.17 -0.97 5.59
CA PHE A 76 -10.63 -2.14 6.35
C PHE A 76 -12.12 -2.42 6.15
N ALA A 77 -12.97 -1.39 6.23
CA ALA A 77 -14.43 -1.53 6.19
C ALA A 77 -15.04 -0.89 4.92
N GLY A 78 -16.20 -1.43 4.53
CA GLY A 78 -16.97 -0.97 3.36
C GLY A 78 -16.82 -1.90 2.15
N PRO A 79 -17.42 -1.53 1.00
CA PRO A 79 -17.35 -2.30 -0.24
C PRO A 79 -15.91 -2.56 -0.66
N ASN A 80 -15.56 -3.82 -0.93
CA ASN A 80 -14.19 -4.26 -1.25
C ASN A 80 -13.18 -3.87 -0.15
N GLY A 81 -13.64 -3.80 1.11
CA GLY A 81 -12.79 -3.62 2.28
C GLY A 81 -12.20 -4.94 2.76
N ALA A 82 -11.16 -4.87 3.58
CA ALA A 82 -10.46 -6.07 4.06
C ALA A 82 -11.41 -7.03 4.82
N TYR A 83 -12.30 -6.50 5.66
CA TYR A 83 -13.28 -7.31 6.41
C TYR A 83 -14.26 -8.05 5.49
N GLU A 84 -14.71 -7.43 4.40
CA GLU A 84 -15.62 -8.05 3.45
C GLU A 84 -14.91 -9.13 2.61
N LEU A 85 -13.71 -8.82 2.13
CA LEU A 85 -12.90 -9.73 1.32
C LEU A 85 -12.49 -10.98 2.11
N ILE A 86 -12.08 -10.81 3.37
CA ILE A 86 -11.72 -11.92 4.25
C ILE A 86 -13.00 -12.61 4.78
N GLY A 87 -14.05 -11.85 5.05
CA GLY A 87 -15.30 -12.34 5.64
C GLY A 87 -15.19 -12.56 7.14
N CYS A 88 -14.51 -11.67 7.87
CA CYS A 88 -14.35 -11.73 9.32
C CYS A 88 -14.69 -10.39 9.98
N GLU A 89 -14.88 -10.40 11.30
CA GLU A 89 -15.08 -9.17 12.09
C GLU A 89 -13.77 -8.60 12.61
N ASN A 90 -12.74 -9.44 12.79
CA ASN A 90 -11.45 -9.08 13.35
C ASN A 90 -10.30 -9.57 12.47
N ILE A 91 -9.37 -8.65 12.17
CA ILE A 91 -8.20 -8.90 11.32
C ILE A 91 -6.94 -8.70 12.17
N GLU A 92 -6.03 -9.66 12.09
CA GLU A 92 -4.65 -9.50 12.51
C GLU A 92 -3.78 -9.13 11.30
N THR A 93 -2.86 -8.17 11.48
CA THR A 93 -1.98 -7.68 10.43
C THR A 93 -0.55 -8.11 10.69
N ILE A 94 0.03 -8.86 9.75
CA ILE A 94 1.38 -9.42 9.85
C ILE A 94 2.26 -8.77 8.78
N LEU A 95 3.42 -8.25 9.16
CA LEU A 95 4.42 -7.76 8.20
C LEU A 95 5.25 -8.92 7.67
N THR A 96 5.32 -9.07 6.36
CA THR A 96 6.15 -10.09 5.69
C THR A 96 7.58 -9.60 5.49
N GLU A 97 8.52 -10.52 5.23
CA GLU A 97 9.93 -10.17 4.95
C GLU A 97 10.07 -9.31 3.68
N GLN A 98 9.14 -9.44 2.73
CA GLN A 98 9.07 -8.70 1.48
C GLN A 98 8.47 -7.30 1.64
N SER A 99 8.18 -6.86 2.88
CA SER A 99 7.51 -5.60 3.20
C SER A 99 6.06 -5.50 2.71
N ASP A 100 5.46 -6.62 2.31
CA ASP A 100 4.01 -6.73 2.11
C ASP A 100 3.33 -7.02 3.46
N TRP A 101 2.06 -6.65 3.59
CA TRP A 101 1.21 -6.98 4.72
C TRP A 101 0.35 -8.21 4.43
N LEU A 102 0.22 -9.10 5.40
CA LEU A 102 -0.69 -10.22 5.39
C LEU A 102 -1.80 -9.97 6.41
N TYR A 103 -3.03 -9.81 5.93
CA TYR A 103 -4.22 -9.67 6.77
C TYR A 103 -4.86 -11.04 6.93
N VAL A 104 -5.03 -11.48 8.18
CA VAL A 104 -5.54 -12.80 8.51
C VAL A 104 -6.75 -12.68 9.43
N ASP A 105 -7.67 -13.62 9.32
CA ASP A 105 -8.79 -13.76 10.24
C ASP A 105 -8.31 -14.24 11.63
N GLU A 106 -8.46 -13.41 12.66
CA GLU A 106 -8.12 -13.76 14.04
C GLU A 106 -9.12 -14.79 14.63
N GLU A 107 -10.35 -14.80 14.11
CA GLU A 107 -11.48 -15.55 14.68
C GLU A 107 -11.51 -17.01 14.23
N GLY A 108 -10.95 -17.29 13.05
CA GLY A 108 -10.81 -18.64 12.52
C GLY A 108 -10.18 -19.60 13.54
N LYS A 109 -9.20 -19.13 14.33
CA LYS A 109 -8.51 -19.90 15.39
C LYS A 109 -9.46 -20.41 16.49
N ARG A 110 -10.64 -19.82 16.66
CA ARG A 110 -11.62 -20.19 17.70
C ARG A 110 -12.60 -21.27 17.24
N GLN A 111 -12.67 -21.56 15.94
CA GLN A 111 -13.61 -22.54 15.40
C GLN A 111 -12.99 -23.95 15.41
N ARG A 112 -13.73 -24.92 15.94
CA ARG A 112 -13.40 -26.35 15.86
C ARG A 112 -14.56 -27.10 15.19
N PRO A 113 -14.29 -28.05 14.27
CA PRO A 113 -12.98 -28.46 13.75
C PRO A 113 -12.28 -27.37 12.92
N MET A 114 -10.95 -27.45 12.81
CA MET A 114 -10.12 -26.57 11.98
C MET A 114 -10.32 -26.92 10.51
N GLN A 115 -11.48 -26.57 9.95
CA GLN A 115 -11.77 -26.74 8.53
C GLN A 115 -11.18 -25.56 7.74
N HIS A 116 -10.70 -25.85 6.53
CA HIS A 116 -10.18 -24.82 5.60
C HIS A 116 -8.99 -24.05 6.19
N ALA A 117 -8.00 -24.79 6.67
CA ALA A 117 -6.74 -24.22 7.14
C ALA A 117 -5.67 -24.24 6.03
N PHE A 118 -4.67 -23.39 6.15
CA PHE A 118 -3.52 -23.39 5.25
C PHE A 118 -2.25 -22.93 5.95
N PHE A 119 -1.11 -23.46 5.53
CA PHE A 119 0.21 -22.95 5.89
C PHE A 119 0.75 -22.06 4.77
N THR A 120 1.46 -21.00 5.13
CA THR A 120 2.12 -20.10 4.19
C THR A 120 3.50 -19.71 4.72
N PRO A 121 4.53 -19.60 3.86
CA PRO A 121 5.84 -19.12 4.27
C PRO A 121 5.81 -17.65 4.74
N LEU A 122 4.76 -16.90 4.39
CA LEU A 122 4.55 -15.53 4.86
C LEU A 122 4.28 -15.46 6.38
N PHE A 123 3.86 -16.58 6.98
CA PHE A 123 3.64 -16.74 8.41
C PHE A 123 3.90 -18.22 8.81
N PRO A 124 5.16 -18.61 9.00
CA PRO A 124 5.56 -20.02 9.09
C PRO A 124 5.37 -20.66 10.47
N TYR A 125 4.64 -20.00 11.38
CA TYR A 125 4.58 -20.42 12.80
C TYR A 125 3.43 -21.39 13.10
N GLU A 126 2.28 -21.19 12.46
CA GLU A 126 1.07 -22.00 12.70
C GLU A 126 0.14 -21.93 11.47
N PRO A 127 -0.79 -22.88 11.30
CA PRO A 127 -1.76 -22.81 10.22
C PRO A 127 -2.72 -21.64 10.44
N LEU A 128 -3.05 -20.96 9.35
CA LEU A 128 -4.06 -19.91 9.31
C LEU A 128 -5.41 -20.52 8.95
N LEU A 129 -6.47 -19.95 9.51
CA LEU A 129 -7.86 -20.35 9.28
C LEU A 129 -8.62 -19.21 8.63
N GLY A 130 -9.58 -19.56 7.77
CA GLY A 130 -10.33 -18.56 7.01
C GLY A 130 -9.50 -17.95 5.88
N ARG A 131 -10.03 -16.93 5.23
CA ARG A 131 -9.35 -16.27 4.11
C ARG A 131 -8.24 -15.35 4.62
N ALA A 132 -7.29 -15.04 3.76
CA ALA A 132 -6.27 -14.04 4.05
C ALA A 132 -6.03 -13.12 2.84
N LEU A 133 -5.63 -11.89 3.09
CA LEU A 133 -5.39 -10.90 2.04
C LEU A 133 -3.94 -10.42 2.10
N VAL A 134 -3.23 -10.53 0.99
CA VAL A 134 -1.88 -9.97 0.82
C VAL A 134 -2.00 -8.57 0.23
N VAL A 135 -1.44 -7.60 0.93
CA VAL A 135 -1.49 -6.18 0.64
C VAL A 135 -0.08 -5.62 0.50
N GLY A 136 0.13 -4.74 -0.47
CA GLY A 136 1.43 -4.08 -0.61
C GLY A 136 1.76 -3.26 0.63
N GLY A 137 3.06 -3.08 0.87
CA GLY A 137 3.55 -2.25 1.97
C GLY A 137 3.08 -0.80 1.92
N SER A 138 3.42 -0.06 2.97
CA SER A 138 3.26 1.40 2.97
C SER A 138 4.50 2.04 2.35
N GLY A 139 4.30 2.87 1.34
CA GLY A 139 5.32 3.76 0.81
C GLY A 139 5.80 4.78 1.86
N PRO A 140 6.86 5.53 1.57
CA PRO A 140 7.45 6.50 2.50
C PRO A 140 6.47 7.57 2.98
N ASP A 141 5.44 7.88 2.17
CA ASP A 141 4.41 8.87 2.47
C ASP A 141 3.14 8.25 3.11
N GLY A 142 3.18 6.95 3.44
CA GLY A 142 2.05 6.22 4.03
C GLY A 142 1.01 5.73 3.01
N GLU A 143 1.26 5.93 1.71
CA GLU A 143 0.42 5.41 0.63
C GLU A 143 0.57 3.89 0.50
N GLU A 144 -0.52 3.18 0.23
CA GLU A 144 -0.43 1.74 -0.06
C GLU A 144 0.19 1.50 -1.44
N THR A 145 1.14 0.57 -1.51
CA THR A 145 1.73 0.14 -2.79
C THR A 145 1.00 -1.09 -3.34
N PRO A 146 1.19 -1.44 -4.62
CA PRO A 146 0.88 -2.77 -5.13
C PRO A 146 1.63 -3.85 -4.34
N ALA A 147 1.00 -5.02 -4.15
CA ALA A 147 1.69 -6.17 -3.57
C ALA A 147 2.92 -6.51 -4.42
N THR A 148 4.06 -6.75 -3.77
CA THR A 148 5.29 -7.13 -4.49
C THR A 148 5.26 -8.59 -4.92
N LEU A 149 4.51 -9.42 -4.20
CA LEU A 149 4.30 -10.83 -4.50
C LEU A 149 3.32 -11.02 -5.67
N THR A 150 3.57 -12.05 -6.49
CA THR A 150 2.65 -12.49 -7.56
C THR A 150 1.73 -13.60 -7.08
N VAL A 151 0.60 -13.80 -7.77
CA VAL A 151 -0.33 -14.92 -7.53
C VAL A 151 0.43 -16.26 -7.50
N ASP A 152 1.26 -16.52 -8.50
CA ASP A 152 1.99 -17.78 -8.63
C ASP A 152 2.99 -17.99 -7.48
N ALA A 153 3.69 -16.92 -7.06
CA ALA A 153 4.64 -16.99 -5.95
C ALA A 153 3.93 -17.36 -4.65
N VAL A 154 2.82 -16.66 -4.33
CA VAL A 154 2.02 -16.97 -3.13
C VAL A 154 1.45 -18.37 -3.21
N ARG A 155 0.80 -18.73 -4.32
CA ARG A 155 0.15 -20.03 -4.50
C ARG A 155 1.13 -21.20 -4.36
N SER A 156 2.34 -21.06 -4.90
CA SER A 156 3.35 -22.13 -4.85
C SER A 156 3.86 -22.41 -3.42
N GLY A 157 3.75 -21.44 -2.51
CA GLY A 157 4.16 -21.58 -1.12
C GLY A 157 3.08 -22.11 -0.19
N ILE A 158 1.81 -22.15 -0.61
CA ILE A 158 0.71 -22.56 0.26
C ILE A 158 0.62 -24.08 0.36
N GLN A 159 0.48 -24.56 1.60
CA GLN A 159 0.11 -25.94 1.89
C GLN A 159 -1.31 -25.95 2.45
N TRP A 160 -2.24 -26.55 1.70
CA TRP A 160 -3.65 -26.59 2.07
C TRP A 160 -3.93 -27.77 3.01
N GLU A 161 -4.62 -27.50 4.12
CA GLU A 161 -5.08 -28.52 5.05
C GLU A 161 -6.59 -28.72 4.83
N GLN A 162 -6.94 -29.82 4.18
CA GLN A 162 -8.34 -30.22 3.99
C GLN A 162 -8.68 -31.32 4.99
N GLU A 163 -9.79 -31.16 5.73
CA GLU A 163 -10.31 -32.26 6.55
C GLU A 163 -10.75 -33.40 5.61
N GLU A 164 -10.05 -34.53 5.67
CA GLU A 164 -10.56 -35.76 5.06
C GLU A 164 -11.87 -36.11 5.77
N LYS A 165 -13.00 -35.99 5.05
CA LYS A 165 -14.29 -36.52 5.50
C LYS A 165 -14.14 -38.03 5.71
N SER A 166 -13.84 -38.42 6.94
CA SER A 166 -13.84 -39.82 7.38
C SER A 166 -15.25 -40.34 7.64
#